data_AF-A0A0P0NXA8-F1
#
_entry.id   AF-A0A0P0NXA8-F1
#
_cell.length_a   1.000
_cell.length_b   1.000
_cell.length_c   1.000
_cell.angle_alpha   90.00
_cell.angle_beta   90.00
_cell.angle_gamma   90.00
#
_symmetry.space_group_name_H-M   'P 1'
#
loop_
_entity.id
_entity.type
_entity.pdbx_description
1 polymer ?
#
loop_
_entity_poly.entity_id
_entity_poly.type
_entity_poly.pdbx_seq_one_letter_code
_entity_poly.pdbx_strand_id
1 'polypeptide(L)'
;MTANPSSSRRSVLRTFGFWLSVPLALLQAVNVARALSDPTGFAIYYGVPVSGADAVAWVQVYALRTAFVAALVAIFLVRRDLRALFWTAVAALILPLGDAWLTHQTGAAASIVARHLAIEGYLVLTCVALFIANRNAARQP
;
A
#
# COMPACT_ATOMS: atom_id res chain seq x y z
N MET A 1 -28.24 -28.62 15.34
CA MET A 1 -27.74 -27.36 14.75
C MET A 1 -26.38 -27.63 14.13
N THR A 2 -26.33 -27.89 12.82
CA THR A 2 -25.07 -28.03 12.09
C THR A 2 -24.62 -26.65 11.64
N ALA A 3 -23.46 -26.19 12.12
CA ALA A 3 -22.88 -24.93 11.66
C ALA A 3 -22.64 -25.03 10.14
N ASN A 4 -23.30 -24.17 9.36
CA ASN A 4 -23.18 -24.15 7.92
C ASN A 4 -21.75 -23.69 7.55
N PRO A 5 -20.87 -24.54 6.99
CA PRO A 5 -19.44 -24.24 6.79
C PRO A 5 -19.20 -23.04 5.86
N SER A 6 -20.23 -22.60 5.14
CA SER A 6 -20.20 -21.42 4.28
C SER A 6 -20.15 -20.08 5.04
N SER A 7 -20.57 -19.99 6.31
CA SER A 7 -20.57 -18.71 7.05
C SER A 7 -19.16 -18.31 7.54
N SER A 8 -18.38 -19.29 8.01
CA SER A 8 -17.03 -19.07 8.55
C SER A 8 -16.06 -18.55 7.49
N ARG A 9 -16.01 -19.20 6.32
CA ARG A 9 -15.10 -18.82 5.22
C ARG A 9 -15.36 -17.41 4.67
N ARG A 10 -16.62 -16.95 4.74
CA ARG A 10 -17.04 -15.60 4.31
C ARG A 10 -16.57 -14.50 5.26
N SER A 11 -16.69 -14.72 6.57
CA SER A 11 -16.16 -13.80 7.59
C SER A 11 -14.64 -13.69 7.49
N VAL A 12 -13.96 -14.83 7.33
CA VAL A 12 -12.49 -14.88 7.21
C VAL A 12 -11.99 -14.04 6.05
N LEU A 13 -12.56 -14.15 4.85
CA LEU A 13 -12.10 -13.37 3.69
C LEU A 13 -12.34 -11.86 3.84
N ARG A 14 -13.50 -11.48 4.42
CA ARG A 14 -13.82 -10.08 4.71
C ARG A 14 -12.84 -9.47 5.70
N THR A 15 -12.46 -10.28 6.68
CA THR A 15 -11.49 -9.93 7.73
C THR A 15 -10.07 -9.94 7.17
N PHE A 16 -9.75 -10.87 6.26
CA PHE A 16 -8.43 -11.04 5.67
C PHE A 16 -8.01 -9.85 4.79
N GLY A 17 -8.83 -9.45 3.81
CA GLY A 17 -8.51 -8.30 2.95
C GLY A 17 -8.41 -6.98 3.74
N PHE A 18 -9.24 -6.83 4.76
CA PHE A 18 -9.14 -5.72 5.72
C PHE A 18 -7.79 -5.73 6.45
N TRP A 19 -7.39 -6.88 7.01
CA TRP A 19 -6.12 -6.99 7.73
C TRP A 19 -4.91 -6.87 6.83
N LEU A 20 -4.98 -7.25 5.54
CA LEU A 20 -3.91 -6.97 4.58
C LEU A 20 -3.72 -5.47 4.31
N SER A 21 -4.78 -4.67 4.45
CA SER A 21 -4.68 -3.21 4.25
C SER A 21 -3.96 -2.51 5.42
N VAL A 22 -3.92 -3.12 6.61
CA VAL A 22 -3.32 -2.53 7.81
C VAL A 22 -1.79 -2.41 7.69
N PRO A 23 -1.02 -3.46 7.33
CA PRO A 23 0.42 -3.34 7.10
C PRO A 23 0.79 -2.31 6.04
N LEU A 24 -0.01 -2.15 4.98
CA LEU A 24 0.22 -1.13 3.94
C LEU A 24 0.09 0.29 4.49
N ALA A 25 -0.92 0.55 5.32
CA ALA A 25 -1.09 1.85 5.97
C ALA A 25 0.08 2.14 6.92
N LEU A 26 0.50 1.15 7.72
CA LEU A 26 1.62 1.28 8.64
C LEU A 26 2.94 1.49 7.90
N LEU A 27 3.21 0.73 6.85
CA LEU A 27 4.41 0.87 6.02
C LEU A 27 4.50 2.29 5.44
N GLN A 28 3.40 2.82 4.92
CA GLN A 28 3.36 4.20 4.43
C GLN A 28 3.64 5.21 5.54
N ALA A 29 2.99 5.10 6.70
CA ALA A 29 3.22 6.00 7.83
C ALA A 29 4.69 5.99 8.30
N VAL A 30 5.32 4.81 8.35
CA VAL A 30 6.75 4.71 8.69
C VAL A 30 7.62 5.35 7.61
N ASN A 31 7.31 5.14 6.32
CA ASN A 31 8.07 5.75 5.23
C ASN A 31 7.90 7.28 5.17
N VAL A 32 6.74 7.81 5.54
CA VAL A 32 6.53 9.25 5.74
C VAL A 32 7.48 9.76 6.82
N ALA A 33 7.50 9.11 7.99
CA ALA A 33 8.37 9.50 9.09
C ALA A 33 9.86 9.48 8.69
N ARG A 34 10.30 8.44 7.97
CA ARG A 34 11.68 8.37 7.46
C ARG A 34 11.99 9.50 6.48
N ALA A 35 11.11 9.71 5.49
CA ALA A 35 11.31 10.70 4.44
C ALA A 35 11.28 12.15 4.95
N LEU A 36 10.56 12.44 6.03
CA LEU A 36 10.54 13.76 6.65
C LEU A 36 11.73 13.99 7.59
N SER A 37 12.16 12.96 8.34
CA SER A 37 13.26 13.07 9.30
C SER A 37 14.65 13.06 8.66
N ASP A 38 14.84 12.21 7.64
CA ASP A 38 16.09 12.13 6.88
C ASP A 38 15.78 11.91 5.39
N PRO A 39 15.47 12.99 4.66
CA PRO A 39 15.09 12.90 3.24
C PRO A 39 16.20 12.27 2.38
N THR A 40 17.46 12.60 2.64
CA THR A 40 18.60 12.10 1.87
C THR A 40 18.82 10.60 2.13
N GLY A 41 18.83 10.18 3.40
CA GLY A 41 18.94 8.77 3.75
C GLY A 41 17.75 7.95 3.25
N PHE A 42 16.53 8.51 3.30
CA PHE A 42 15.36 7.89 2.71
C PHE A 42 15.52 7.69 1.20
N ALA A 43 15.99 8.69 0.46
CA ALA A 43 16.19 8.61 -0.98
C ALA A 43 17.21 7.53 -1.38
N ILE A 44 18.30 7.40 -0.61
CA ILE A 44 19.29 6.31 -0.76
C ILE A 44 18.63 4.96 -0.49
N TYR A 45 17.92 4.81 0.63
CA TYR A 45 17.18 3.60 0.97
C TYR A 45 16.16 3.22 -0.11
N TYR A 46 15.49 4.21 -0.68
CA TYR A 46 14.46 4.06 -1.68
C TYR A 46 15.01 3.64 -3.04
N GLY A 47 16.27 3.98 -3.35
CA GLY A 47 16.97 3.62 -4.58
C GLY A 47 17.11 4.76 -5.59
N VAL A 48 16.78 5.99 -5.19
CA VAL A 48 16.90 7.19 -6.04
C VAL A 48 17.66 8.24 -5.25
N PRO A 49 18.99 8.12 -5.09
CA PRO A 49 19.78 9.07 -4.31
C PRO A 49 19.63 10.48 -4.86
N VAL A 50 19.43 11.44 -3.96
CA VAL A 50 19.29 12.86 -4.31
C VAL A 50 20.39 13.69 -3.66
N SER A 51 20.72 14.82 -4.28
CA SER A 51 21.64 15.81 -3.72
C SER A 51 21.13 17.23 -3.99
N GLY A 52 21.43 18.15 -3.08
CA GLY A 52 20.95 19.55 -3.15
C GLY A 52 19.59 19.78 -2.50
N ALA A 53 19.33 21.02 -2.11
CA ALA A 53 18.13 21.41 -1.36
C ALA A 53 16.84 21.22 -2.17
N ASP A 54 16.85 21.51 -3.47
CA ASP A 54 15.68 21.36 -4.34
C ASP A 54 15.26 19.89 -4.46
N ALA A 55 16.23 18.98 -4.54
CA ALA A 55 15.97 17.54 -4.62
C ALA A 55 15.45 16.97 -3.29
N VAL A 56 15.88 17.53 -2.16
CA VAL A 56 15.32 17.22 -0.83
C VAL A 56 13.86 17.65 -0.73
N ALA A 57 13.50 18.83 -1.25
CA ALA A 57 12.11 19.28 -1.28
C ALA A 57 11.20 18.30 -2.05
N TRP A 58 11.69 17.69 -3.13
CA TRP A 58 10.96 16.65 -3.87
C TRP A 58 10.67 15.40 -3.02
N VAL A 59 11.61 14.99 -2.18
CA VAL A 59 11.41 13.87 -1.24
C VAL A 59 10.34 14.21 -0.19
N GLN A 60 10.30 15.46 0.27
CA GLN A 60 9.26 15.92 1.19
C GLN A 60 7.88 15.97 0.52
N VAL A 61 7.81 16.40 -0.75
CA VAL A 61 6.57 16.33 -1.54
C VAL A 61 6.11 14.89 -1.76
N TYR A 62 7.04 13.96 -1.95
CA TYR A 62 6.72 12.52 -1.92
C TYR A 62 6.15 12.11 -0.55
N ALA A 63 6.78 12.50 0.55
CA ALA A 63 6.33 12.16 1.90
C ALA A 63 4.90 12.67 2.18
N LEU A 64 4.57 13.91 1.77
CA LEU A 64 3.23 14.47 1.94
C LEU A 64 2.17 13.71 1.13
N ARG A 65 2.48 13.31 -0.11
CA ARG A 65 1.58 12.49 -0.93
C ARG A 65 1.34 11.11 -0.30
N THR A 66 2.40 10.48 0.18
CA THR A 66 2.31 9.19 0.90
C THR A 66 1.52 9.33 2.20
N ALA A 67 1.67 10.44 2.93
CA ALA A 67 0.90 10.72 4.14
C ALA A 67 -0.59 10.87 3.84
N PHE A 68 -0.94 11.55 2.74
CA PHE A 68 -2.32 11.66 2.29
C PHE A 68 -2.95 10.29 1.98
N VAL A 69 -2.23 9.43 1.24
CA VAL A 69 -2.71 8.07 0.94
C VAL A 69 -2.84 7.24 2.23
N ALA A 70 -1.84 7.29 3.12
CA ALA A 70 -1.90 6.61 4.42
C ALA A 70 -3.12 7.04 5.25
N ALA A 71 -3.40 8.35 5.29
CA ALA A 71 -4.56 8.90 6.00
C ALA A 71 -5.88 8.43 5.39
N LEU A 72 -6.02 8.44 4.06
CA LEU A 72 -7.21 7.91 3.38
C LEU A 72 -7.44 6.43 3.72
N VAL A 73 -6.40 5.60 3.63
CA VAL A 73 -6.49 4.17 3.97
C VAL A 73 -6.88 4.00 5.44
N ALA A 74 -6.28 4.77 6.35
CA ALA A 74 -6.64 4.75 7.77
C ALA A 74 -8.10 5.11 8.02
N ILE A 75 -8.62 6.15 7.35
CA ILE A 75 -10.04 6.55 7.42
C ILE A 75 -10.93 5.40 6.94
N PHE A 76 -10.62 4.77 5.82
CA PHE A 76 -11.42 3.65 5.30
C PHE A 76 -11.34 2.40 6.18
N LEU A 77 -10.19 2.15 6.81
CA LEU A 77 -10.05 1.11 7.83
C LEU A 77 -10.95 1.37 9.04
N VAL A 78 -10.95 2.59 9.59
CA VAL A 78 -11.81 2.97 10.72
C VAL A 78 -13.29 2.83 10.34
N ARG A 79 -13.66 3.27 9.14
CA ARG A 79 -15.03 3.17 8.61
C ARG A 79 -15.43 1.77 8.15
N ARG A 80 -14.49 0.82 8.14
CA ARG A 80 -14.68 -0.55 7.61
C ARG A 80 -15.20 -0.54 6.15
N ASP A 81 -14.83 0.47 5.36
CA ASP A 81 -15.29 0.62 3.97
C ASP A 81 -14.40 -0.19 3.01
N LEU A 82 -14.77 -1.45 2.82
CA LEU A 82 -14.00 -2.37 1.98
C LEU A 82 -14.03 -2.00 0.50
N ARG A 83 -15.07 -1.31 0.04
CA ARG A 83 -15.17 -0.86 -1.34
C ARG A 83 -14.21 0.28 -1.60
N ALA A 84 -14.13 1.25 -0.68
CA ALA A 84 -13.16 2.33 -0.76
C ALA A 84 -11.73 1.80 -0.64
N LEU A 85 -11.46 0.86 0.28
CA LEU A 85 -10.16 0.18 0.38
C LEU A 85 -9.78 -0.53 -0.92
N PHE A 86 -10.73 -1.24 -1.55
CA PHE A 86 -10.49 -1.93 -2.81
C PHE A 86 -10.07 -0.96 -3.92
N TRP A 87 -10.86 0.10 -4.15
CA TRP A 87 -10.55 1.05 -5.22
C TRP A 87 -9.26 1.85 -4.96
N THR A 88 -8.99 2.15 -3.69
CA THR A 88 -7.72 2.77 -3.29
C THR A 88 -6.54 1.84 -3.58
N ALA A 89 -6.65 0.55 -3.22
CA ALA A 89 -5.61 -0.44 -3.49
C ALA A 89 -5.36 -0.64 -4.99
N VAL A 90 -6.42 -0.69 -5.80
CA VAL A 90 -6.31 -0.78 -7.27
C VAL A 90 -5.61 0.45 -7.85
N ALA A 91 -5.99 1.65 -7.42
CA ALA A 91 -5.34 2.88 -7.87
C ALA A 91 -3.86 2.93 -7.44
N ALA A 92 -3.55 2.40 -6.26
CA ALA A 92 -2.19 2.39 -5.71
C ALA A 92 -1.23 1.46 -6.46
N LEU A 93 -1.68 0.50 -7.27
CA LEU A 93 -0.80 -0.39 -8.07
C LEU A 93 0.14 0.39 -9.00
N ILE A 94 -0.25 1.61 -9.39
CA ILE A 94 0.60 2.49 -10.20
C ILE A 94 1.88 2.87 -9.46
N LEU A 95 1.83 2.99 -8.12
CA LEU A 95 2.94 3.50 -7.32
C LEU A 95 4.11 2.50 -7.24
N PRO A 96 3.98 1.25 -6.72
CA PRO A 96 5.13 0.36 -6.59
C PRO A 96 5.70 -0.07 -7.96
N LEU A 97 4.87 -0.13 -9.01
CA LEU A 97 5.33 -0.32 -10.38
C LEU A 97 6.20 0.85 -10.86
N GLY A 98 5.73 2.08 -10.65
CA GLY A 98 6.51 3.28 -10.94
C GLY A 98 7.82 3.32 -10.15
N ASP A 99 7.77 2.94 -8.87
CA ASP A 99 8.93 2.90 -7.98
C ASP A 99 9.97 1.87 -8.44
N ALA A 100 9.52 0.66 -8.79
CA ALA A 100 10.39 -0.38 -9.35
C ALA A 100 11.03 0.06 -10.67
N TRP A 101 10.24 0.70 -11.55
CA TRP A 101 10.72 1.23 -12.82
C TRP A 101 11.77 2.33 -12.61
N LEU A 102 11.48 3.33 -11.78
CA LEU A 102 12.38 4.47 -11.52
C LEU A 102 13.69 4.02 -10.88
N THR A 103 13.62 3.14 -9.89
CA THR A 103 14.82 2.61 -9.22
C THR A 103 15.67 1.74 -10.15
N HIS A 104 15.04 0.99 -11.05
CA HIS A 104 15.77 0.28 -12.09
C HIS A 104 16.49 1.25 -13.04
N GLN A 105 15.82 2.33 -13.47
CA GLN A 105 16.42 3.33 -14.35
C GLN A 105 17.60 4.09 -13.71
N THR A 106 17.58 4.29 -12.39
CA THR A 106 18.66 4.96 -11.66
C THR A 106 19.83 4.03 -11.33
N GLY A 107 19.79 2.77 -11.78
CA GLY A 107 20.85 1.79 -11.52
C GLY A 107 20.89 1.31 -10.07
N ALA A 108 19.75 1.35 -9.35
CA ALA A 108 19.68 0.83 -8.00
C ALA A 108 19.99 -0.67 -7.95
N ALA A 109 20.43 -1.16 -6.79
CA ALA A 109 20.67 -2.57 -6.57
C ALA A 109 19.41 -3.41 -6.85
N ALA A 110 19.59 -4.61 -7.43
CA ALA A 110 18.48 -5.50 -7.78
C ALA A 110 17.58 -5.85 -6.57
N SER A 111 18.15 -5.89 -5.36
CA SER A 111 17.40 -6.11 -4.11
C SER A 111 16.41 -4.98 -3.80
N ILE A 112 16.71 -3.73 -4.21
CA ILE A 112 15.81 -2.58 -4.05
C ILE A 112 14.64 -2.69 -5.03
N VAL A 113 14.91 -2.99 -6.30
CA VAL A 113 13.88 -3.21 -7.31
C VAL A 113 12.96 -4.38 -6.89
N ALA A 114 13.55 -5.48 -6.44
CA ALA A 114 12.81 -6.65 -5.96
C ALA A 114 11.90 -6.32 -4.76
N ARG A 115 12.33 -5.44 -3.86
CA ARG A 115 11.49 -4.97 -2.74
C ARG A 115 10.26 -4.22 -3.23
N HIS A 116 10.39 -3.35 -4.23
CA HIS A 116 9.25 -2.63 -4.81
C HIS A 116 8.27 -3.60 -5.49
N LEU A 117 8.79 -4.58 -6.25
CA LEU A 117 7.97 -5.64 -6.84
C LEU A 117 7.31 -6.56 -5.79
N ALA A 118 7.95 -6.78 -4.65
CA ALA A 118 7.35 -7.52 -3.55
C ALA A 118 6.17 -6.75 -2.92
N ILE A 119 6.29 -5.43 -2.78
CA ILE A 119 5.18 -4.56 -2.34
C ILE A 119 4.05 -4.59 -3.37
N GLU A 120 4.37 -4.56 -4.67
CA GLU A 120 3.39 -4.70 -5.75
C GLU A 120 2.63 -6.03 -5.63
N GLY A 121 3.33 -7.16 -5.50
CA GLY A 121 2.72 -8.47 -5.32
C GLY A 121 1.82 -8.55 -4.09
N TYR A 122 2.23 -7.94 -2.97
CA TYR A 122 1.41 -7.83 -1.78
C TYR A 122 0.14 -6.99 -2.01
N LEU A 123 0.25 -5.89 -2.75
CA LEU A 123 -0.87 -5.01 -3.07
C LEU A 123 -1.86 -5.69 -4.03
N VAL A 124 -1.38 -6.43 -5.02
CA VAL A 124 -2.22 -7.28 -5.90
C VAL A 124 -3.00 -8.31 -5.07
N LEU A 125 -2.33 -9.00 -4.14
CA LEU A 125 -2.99 -9.95 -3.23
C LEU A 125 -4.08 -9.25 -2.40
N THR A 126 -3.79 -8.05 -1.90
CA THR A 126 -4.74 -7.23 -1.15
C THR A 126 -5.95 -6.85 -2.01
N CYS A 127 -5.74 -6.44 -3.27
CA CYS A 127 -6.81 -6.14 -4.23
C CYS A 127 -7.72 -7.35 -4.46
N VAL A 128 -7.13 -8.53 -4.68
CA VAL A 128 -7.89 -9.78 -4.89
C VAL A 128 -8.71 -10.13 -3.65
N ALA A 129 -8.11 -10.06 -2.45
CA ALA A 129 -8.81 -10.35 -1.20
C ALA A 129 -10.00 -9.39 -0.96
N LEU A 130 -9.78 -8.09 -1.20
CA LEU A 130 -10.83 -7.06 -1.06
C LEU A 130 -11.92 -7.20 -2.13
N PHE A 131 -11.58 -7.54 -3.37
CA PHE A 131 -12.55 -7.80 -4.43
C PHE A 131 -13.50 -8.95 -4.07
N ILE A 132 -12.93 -10.07 -3.61
CA ILE A 132 -13.70 -11.24 -3.16
C ILE A 132 -14.59 -10.85 -1.97
N ALA A 133 -14.05 -10.10 -1.00
CA ALA A 133 -14.82 -9.62 0.15
C ALA A 133 -16.01 -8.73 -0.26
N ASN A 134 -15.81 -7.81 -1.21
CA ASN A 134 -16.83 -6.85 -1.65
C ASN A 134 -17.94 -7.52 -2.49
N ARG A 135 -17.59 -8.42 -3.42
CA ARG A 135 -18.60 -9.18 -4.19
C ARG A 135 -19.50 -10.03 -3.29
N ASN A 136 -18.95 -10.58 -2.22
CA ASN A 136 -19.71 -11.39 -1.28
C ASN A 136 -20.69 -10.57 -0.44
N ALA A 137 -20.39 -9.28 -0.19
CA ALA A 137 -21.29 -8.37 0.52
C ALA A 137 -22.47 -7.93 -0.36
N ALA A 138 -22.24 -7.66 -1.65
CA ALA A 138 -23.28 -7.18 -2.57
C ALA A 138 -24.31 -8.24 -3.01
N ARG A 139 -24.07 -9.52 -2.71
CA ARG A 139 -24.97 -10.65 -3.05
C ARG A 139 -26.00 -10.96 -1.94
N GLN A 140 -26.16 -10.08 -0.96
CA GLN A 140 -27.16 -10.21 0.11
C GLN A 140 -28.30 -9.21 -0.16
N PRO A 141 -29.55 -9.67 -0.37
CA PRO A 141 -30.72 -8.79 -0.38
C PRO A 141 -31.00 -8.22 1.01
#